data_AF-A0A0J5QF44-F1
#
_entry.id   AF-A0A0J5QF44-F1
#
_cell.length_a   1.000
_cell.length_b   1.000
_cell.length_c   1.000
_cell.angle_alpha   90.00
_cell.angle_beta   90.00
_cell.angle_gamma   90.00
#
_symmetry.space_group_name_H-M   'P 1'
#
loop_
_entity.id
_entity.type
_entity.pdbx_description
1 polymer ?
#
loop_
_entity_poly.entity_id
_entity_poly.type
_entity_poly.pdbx_seq_one_letter_code
_entity_poly.pdbx_strand_id
1 'polypeptide(L)'
;MRRIMTGVLVLLLAAGCSDPLRNVDKLSDVPLAEDAASVDALPGAVESSAEGGFLTAQADSPTPIPAEPKPKGGLLGFFAGKAAKAKSSPSAGDALEGSVGDDTALSVPSEDAVQETQVAALSPSGGSDRKSGGGGLFGFLGGGGAKTPDPNAPDNRQVGPGVTLPFGEIARICALPERALGTLVERYPERGRGYALYDSKPGNNAAHNWYLTGFDDGCARQFTAALAMFGAPEMHEQLRYGLPSASVPYSPTDTAYEQVKSRVCGARTGQPCGRKIGALSKDTAFVSVYERFGGSSGWNDLLLHDGDVVASDLN
;
A
#
# COMPACT_ATOMS: atom_id res chain seq x y z
N MET A 1 -51.66 31.57 -32.22
CA MET A 1 -50.41 31.79 -31.47
C MET A 1 -50.64 32.40 -30.09
N ARG A 2 -51.04 33.68 -29.94
CA ARG A 2 -51.12 34.37 -28.63
C ARG A 2 -51.87 33.60 -27.51
N ARG A 3 -53.02 32.96 -27.81
CA ARG A 3 -53.79 32.13 -26.85
C ARG A 3 -53.11 30.81 -26.44
N ILE A 4 -52.24 30.24 -27.30
CA ILE A 4 -51.49 29.02 -27.01
C ILE A 4 -50.34 29.34 -26.04
N MET A 5 -49.68 30.49 -26.26
CA MET A 5 -48.62 30.99 -25.38
C MET A 5 -49.09 31.23 -23.94
N THR A 6 -50.32 31.75 -23.76
CA THR A 6 -50.90 31.94 -22.42
C THR A 6 -51.16 30.60 -21.71
N GLY A 7 -51.61 29.58 -22.43
CA GLY A 7 -51.87 28.25 -21.86
C GLY A 7 -50.59 27.57 -21.37
N VAL A 8 -49.51 27.62 -22.16
CA VAL A 8 -48.21 27.03 -21.78
C VAL A 8 -47.60 27.75 -20.57
N LEU A 9 -47.72 29.07 -20.48
CA LEU A 9 -47.22 29.84 -19.34
C LEU A 9 -47.93 29.47 -18.02
N VAL A 10 -49.25 29.28 -18.05
CA VAL A 10 -50.02 28.84 -16.88
C VAL A 10 -49.67 27.40 -16.48
N LEU A 11 -49.42 26.51 -17.44
CA LEU A 11 -49.01 25.13 -17.14
C LEU A 11 -47.62 25.06 -16.48
N LEU A 12 -46.67 25.89 -16.94
CA LEU A 12 -45.32 25.97 -16.36
C LEU A 12 -45.32 26.51 -14.92
N LEU A 13 -46.20 27.46 -14.60
CA LEU A 13 -46.35 27.98 -13.24
C LEU A 13 -46.95 26.95 -12.27
N ALA A 14 -47.77 26.01 -12.76
CA ALA A 14 -48.36 24.95 -11.94
C ALA A 14 -47.37 23.83 -11.56
N ALA A 15 -46.29 23.64 -12.34
CA ALA A 15 -45.31 22.57 -12.13
C ALA A 15 -44.24 22.89 -11.05
N GLY A 16 -44.20 24.12 -10.52
CA GLY A 16 -43.15 24.58 -9.60
C GLY A 16 -43.34 24.27 -8.11
N CYS A 17 -44.46 23.67 -7.71
CA CYS A 17 -44.84 23.52 -6.29
C CYS A 17 -44.92 22.08 -5.76
N SER A 18 -44.40 21.09 -6.50
CA SER A 18 -44.13 19.77 -5.91
C SER A 18 -42.82 19.80 -5.15
N ASP A 19 -42.88 19.84 -3.82
CA ASP A 19 -41.74 19.60 -2.93
C ASP A 19 -41.63 18.09 -2.66
N PRO A 20 -40.72 17.35 -3.34
CA PRO A 20 -40.61 15.90 -3.20
C PRO A 20 -39.98 15.47 -1.86
N LEU A 21 -39.43 16.40 -1.08
CA LEU A 21 -38.81 16.12 0.22
C LEU A 21 -39.76 16.37 1.40
N ARG A 22 -41.00 16.79 1.13
CA ARG A 22 -41.99 17.11 2.17
C ARG A 22 -42.46 15.89 3.00
N ASN A 23 -42.22 14.68 2.50
CA ASN A 23 -42.50 13.40 3.17
C ASN A 23 -41.22 12.69 3.66
N VAL A 24 -40.09 13.38 3.74
CA VAL A 24 -38.86 12.85 4.33
C VAL A 24 -38.74 13.41 5.74
N ASP A 25 -38.70 12.53 6.74
CA ASP A 25 -38.50 12.90 8.14
C ASP A 25 -37.19 13.70 8.27
N LYS A 26 -37.28 14.91 8.84
CA LYS A 26 -36.10 15.76 9.00
C LYS A 26 -35.39 15.41 10.29
N LEU A 27 -34.06 15.49 10.25
CA LEU A 27 -33.21 15.29 11.43
C LEU A 27 -33.49 16.32 12.55
N SER A 28 -34.13 17.45 12.22
CA SER A 28 -34.63 18.46 13.18
C SER A 28 -35.88 18.02 13.95
N ASP A 29 -36.61 17.04 13.44
CA ASP A 29 -37.93 16.65 13.93
C ASP A 29 -37.84 15.38 14.80
N VAL A 30 -36.63 14.81 14.93
CA VAL A 30 -36.28 13.78 15.90
C VAL A 30 -36.09 14.45 17.28
N PRO A 31 -36.94 14.18 18.28
CA PRO A 31 -36.73 14.71 19.62
C PRO A 31 -35.48 14.07 20.22
N LEU A 32 -34.39 14.82 20.28
CA LEU A 32 -33.25 14.49 21.11
C LEU A 32 -33.71 14.53 22.57
N ALA A 33 -33.60 13.41 23.28
CA ALA A 33 -33.87 13.39 24.71
C ALA A 33 -32.85 14.28 25.41
N GLU A 34 -33.33 15.30 26.14
CA GLU A 34 -32.46 16.25 26.87
C GLU A 34 -31.65 15.56 27.99
N ASP A 35 -32.10 14.36 28.41
CA ASP A 35 -31.41 13.46 29.36
C ASP A 35 -30.74 12.26 28.67
N ALA A 36 -30.37 12.36 27.38
CA ALA A 36 -29.46 11.41 26.76
C ALA A 36 -28.06 11.56 27.40
N ALA A 37 -27.82 10.81 28.48
CA ALA A 37 -26.53 10.76 29.15
C ALA A 37 -25.42 10.54 28.13
N SER A 38 -24.49 11.52 28.03
CA SER A 38 -23.25 11.34 27.28
C SER A 38 -22.59 10.06 27.77
N VAL A 39 -22.46 9.09 26.86
CA VAL A 39 -21.72 7.87 27.14
C VAL A 39 -20.24 8.24 27.11
N ASP A 40 -19.76 8.76 28.24
CA ASP A 40 -18.34 8.95 28.48
C ASP A 40 -17.64 7.62 28.19
N ALA A 41 -16.56 7.68 27.42
CA ALA A 41 -15.74 6.53 27.11
C ALA A 41 -15.00 6.10 28.38
N LEU A 42 -15.66 5.28 29.20
CA LEU A 42 -15.07 4.64 30.36
C LEU A 42 -13.78 3.91 29.91
N PRO A 43 -12.59 4.32 30.38
CA PRO A 43 -11.42 3.46 30.23
C PRO A 43 -11.72 2.19 31.02
N GLY A 44 -11.67 1.05 30.33
CA GLY A 44 -11.91 -0.26 30.93
C GLY A 44 -11.01 -0.46 32.15
N ALA A 45 -11.56 -1.03 33.22
CA ALA A 45 -10.83 -1.26 34.46
C ALA A 45 -9.64 -2.19 34.21
N VAL A 46 -8.45 -1.61 34.14
CA VAL A 46 -7.20 -2.34 34.41
C VAL A 46 -7.07 -2.47 35.91
N GLU A 47 -6.85 -3.69 36.37
CA GLU A 47 -6.79 -4.02 37.79
C GLU A 47 -5.63 -3.27 38.45
N SER A 48 -5.96 -2.44 39.44
CA SER A 48 -4.94 -1.78 40.26
C SER A 48 -4.51 -2.72 41.37
N SER A 49 -3.23 -3.10 41.37
CA SER A 49 -2.54 -3.69 42.51
C SER A 49 -1.08 -3.27 42.50
N ALA A 50 -0.55 -3.00 43.70
CA ALA A 50 0.81 -2.55 44.00
C ALA A 50 1.19 -1.08 43.66
N GLU A 51 0.89 -0.22 44.63
CA GLU A 51 1.88 0.62 45.33
C GLU A 51 2.64 1.78 44.62
N GLY A 52 2.26 3.01 45.00
CA GLY A 52 3.23 4.06 45.38
C GLY A 52 3.48 5.19 44.37
N GLY A 53 3.31 6.44 44.78
CA GLY A 53 3.72 7.61 43.97
C GLY A 53 2.95 8.92 44.21
N PHE A 54 2.91 9.41 45.45
CA PHE A 54 2.22 10.67 45.79
C PHE A 54 3.00 11.91 45.31
N LEU A 55 2.36 12.70 44.43
CA LEU A 55 2.48 14.15 44.22
C LEU A 55 3.81 14.86 44.58
N THR A 56 4.65 15.09 43.57
CA THR A 56 5.51 16.29 43.45
C THR A 56 5.45 16.78 41.99
N ALA A 57 4.77 17.88 41.67
CA ALA A 57 5.18 19.28 41.86
C ALA A 57 6.38 19.70 41.00
N GLN A 58 6.13 20.21 39.78
CA GLN A 58 6.43 21.62 39.42
C GLN A 58 6.01 21.94 37.99
N ALA A 59 5.35 23.08 37.81
CA ALA A 59 5.21 23.71 36.50
C ALA A 59 6.43 24.62 36.29
N ASP A 60 7.17 24.41 35.21
CA ASP A 60 8.22 25.32 34.77
C ASP A 60 8.09 25.58 33.27
N SER A 61 8.29 26.83 32.85
CA SER A 61 8.03 27.32 31.50
C SER A 61 9.34 27.75 30.84
N PRO A 62 9.86 27.02 29.84
CA PRO A 62 11.11 27.40 29.20
C PRO A 62 10.94 28.68 28.37
N THR A 63 11.67 29.71 28.78
CA THR A 63 11.82 31.01 28.08
C THR A 63 12.76 30.86 26.87
N PRO A 64 12.64 31.67 25.79
CA PRO A 64 13.27 31.35 24.50
C PRO A 64 14.81 31.43 24.47
N ILE A 65 15.42 30.50 23.73
CA ILE A 65 16.87 30.46 23.48
C ILE A 65 17.24 31.49 22.39
N PRO A 66 18.24 32.37 22.59
CA PRO A 66 18.75 33.26 21.54
C PRO A 66 19.47 32.49 20.43
N ALA A 67 19.24 32.87 19.17
CA ALA A 67 19.91 32.28 18.02
C ALA A 67 21.25 32.99 17.70
N GLU A 68 22.33 32.23 17.58
CA GLU A 68 23.62 32.71 17.06
C GLU A 68 23.85 32.32 15.58
N PRO A 69 24.61 33.13 14.81
CA PRO A 69 24.52 33.14 13.35
C PRO A 69 25.35 32.07 12.62
N LYS A 70 24.76 31.50 11.57
CA LYS A 70 25.45 30.63 10.60
C LYS A 70 26.45 31.43 9.73
N PRO A 71 27.73 31.01 9.59
CA PRO A 71 28.61 31.55 8.57
C PRO A 71 28.17 31.11 7.17
N LYS A 72 28.13 32.06 6.22
CA LYS A 72 27.78 31.81 4.81
C LYS A 72 29.03 31.38 4.03
N GLY A 73 29.17 30.08 3.77
CA GLY A 73 30.12 29.54 2.79
C GLY A 73 29.48 29.46 1.40
N GLY A 74 30.13 30.02 0.38
CA GLY A 74 29.54 30.22 -0.95
C GLY A 74 29.55 29.00 -1.88
N LEU A 75 28.81 29.11 -3.00
CA LEU A 75 29.02 28.24 -4.16
C LEU A 75 30.46 28.43 -4.67
N LEU A 76 31.24 27.35 -4.72
CA LEU A 76 32.37 27.04 -5.63
C LEU A 76 33.26 25.93 -5.02
N GLY A 77 32.65 24.81 -4.65
CA GLY A 77 33.32 23.63 -4.07
C GLY A 77 33.53 22.46 -5.04
N PHE A 78 33.66 22.74 -6.34
CA PHE A 78 34.04 21.74 -7.34
C PHE A 78 35.57 21.64 -7.43
N PHE A 79 36.11 20.43 -7.61
CA PHE A 79 37.53 20.09 -7.74
C PHE A 79 38.39 20.11 -6.44
N ALA A 80 38.31 19.02 -5.67
CA ALA A 80 39.44 18.53 -4.86
C ALA A 80 39.61 17.02 -5.12
N GLY A 81 40.80 16.62 -5.58
CA GLY A 81 41.04 15.33 -6.24
C GLY A 81 41.60 14.20 -5.36
N LYS A 82 41.42 13.00 -5.90
CA LYS A 82 41.82 11.66 -5.40
C LYS A 82 43.34 11.41 -5.42
N ALA A 83 43.98 11.28 -4.24
CA ALA A 83 45.21 10.51 -3.93
C ALA A 83 45.45 10.60 -2.39
N ALA A 84 46.08 9.66 -1.66
CA ALA A 84 47.00 8.59 -2.04
C ALA A 84 46.85 7.31 -1.18
N LYS A 85 47.70 6.30 -1.45
CA LYS A 85 47.65 4.92 -0.92
C LYS A 85 49.02 4.48 -0.41
N ALA A 86 49.17 4.16 0.88
CA ALA A 86 50.25 3.37 1.48
C ALA A 86 49.84 2.98 2.92
N LYS A 87 49.65 1.70 3.28
CA LYS A 87 50.64 0.64 3.59
C LYS A 87 51.42 0.84 4.91
N SER A 88 50.97 0.15 5.96
CA SER A 88 51.85 -0.51 6.96
C SER A 88 51.08 -1.60 7.73
N SER A 89 51.79 -2.68 8.06
CA SER A 89 51.39 -3.93 8.74
C SER A 89 52.67 -4.76 8.94
N PRO A 90 52.78 -5.80 9.79
CA PRO A 90 52.22 -6.07 11.14
C PRO A 90 53.34 -6.39 12.18
N SER A 91 52.98 -6.69 13.45
CA SER A 91 53.68 -7.59 14.41
C SER A 91 52.84 -7.59 15.72
N ALA A 92 52.26 -8.66 16.28
CA ALA A 92 52.70 -10.01 16.68
C ALA A 92 53.23 -10.09 18.15
N GLY A 93 52.83 -11.15 18.87
CA GLY A 93 53.19 -11.46 20.27
C GLY A 93 52.15 -10.97 21.32
N ASP A 94 51.75 -11.75 22.34
CA ASP A 94 52.14 -13.13 22.69
C ASP A 94 51.03 -13.85 23.49
N ALA A 95 51.20 -15.16 23.77
CA ALA A 95 50.19 -16.08 24.30
C ALA A 95 50.43 -16.51 25.78
N LEU A 96 49.94 -17.72 26.14
CA LEU A 96 50.09 -18.49 27.40
C LEU A 96 48.98 -18.21 28.46
N GLU A 97 48.05 -19.15 28.71
CA GLU A 97 48.13 -20.37 29.57
C GLU A 97 48.10 -20.06 31.08
N GLY A 98 47.33 -20.72 31.96
CA GLY A 98 46.35 -21.83 31.90
C GLY A 98 45.58 -21.82 33.26
N SER A 99 45.08 -22.89 33.90
CA SER A 99 44.53 -24.21 33.54
C SER A 99 44.03 -24.88 34.85
N VAL A 100 43.07 -25.82 34.79
CA VAL A 100 42.59 -26.71 35.90
C VAL A 100 41.84 -25.97 37.05
N GLY A 101 40.78 -26.46 37.70
CA GLY A 101 39.93 -27.69 37.66
C GLY A 101 38.88 -27.53 38.78
N ASP A 102 38.00 -28.48 39.14
CA ASP A 102 37.63 -29.82 38.68
C ASP A 102 36.21 -30.12 39.27
N ASP A 103 35.63 -31.30 39.00
CA ASP A 103 34.59 -32.04 39.75
C ASP A 103 33.25 -31.34 40.17
N THR A 104 32.07 -31.97 40.10
CA THR A 104 31.73 -33.40 40.23
C THR A 104 30.50 -33.81 39.38
N ALA A 105 30.41 -35.09 38.98
CA ALA A 105 29.33 -35.65 38.15
C ALA A 105 28.21 -36.38 38.95
N LEU A 106 27.04 -36.60 38.32
CA LEU A 106 26.03 -37.58 38.74
C LEU A 106 25.10 -38.04 37.58
N SER A 107 25.65 -38.91 36.73
CA SER A 107 25.15 -40.26 36.41
C SER A 107 23.65 -40.59 36.15
N VAL A 108 23.32 -40.79 34.85
CA VAL A 108 22.67 -41.97 34.16
C VAL A 108 21.20 -42.38 34.54
N PRO A 109 20.38 -43.08 33.70
CA PRO A 109 20.22 -43.21 32.22
C PRO A 109 18.86 -42.59 31.72
N SER A 110 18.16 -42.91 30.61
CA SER A 110 18.36 -43.83 29.45
C SER A 110 17.66 -43.37 28.15
N GLU A 111 18.15 -43.94 27.04
CA GLU A 111 17.47 -44.42 25.81
C GLU A 111 16.07 -43.89 25.40
N ASP A 112 16.02 -43.19 24.26
CA ASP A 112 15.25 -43.69 23.10
C ASP A 112 15.88 -43.22 21.78
N ALA A 113 15.93 -44.08 20.77
CA ALA A 113 16.69 -43.84 19.54
C ALA A 113 15.79 -43.60 18.33
N VAL A 114 15.88 -42.40 17.72
CA VAL A 114 15.31 -42.11 16.40
C VAL A 114 16.39 -41.60 15.45
N GLN A 115 16.46 -42.25 14.29
CA GLN A 115 17.57 -42.13 13.34
C GLN A 115 17.49 -40.83 12.53
N GLU A 116 18.62 -40.15 12.38
CA GLU A 116 18.77 -39.06 11.41
C GLU A 116 18.56 -39.58 9.98
N THR A 117 17.42 -39.28 9.39
CA THR A 117 17.18 -39.53 7.97
C THR A 117 17.84 -38.41 7.16
N GLN A 118 19.07 -38.64 6.70
CA GLN A 118 19.72 -37.78 5.71
C GLN A 118 18.95 -37.80 4.39
N VAL A 119 18.12 -36.79 4.16
CA VAL A 119 17.52 -36.53 2.84
C VAL A 119 18.56 -35.88 1.92
N ALA A 120 19.05 -36.68 0.97
CA ALA A 120 20.05 -36.22 0.01
C ALA A 120 19.52 -35.06 -0.86
N ALA A 121 20.23 -33.93 -0.83
CA ALA A 121 19.95 -32.79 -1.69
C ALA A 121 20.32 -33.13 -3.15
N LEU A 122 19.34 -33.53 -3.95
CA LEU A 122 19.49 -33.65 -5.39
C LEU A 122 19.50 -32.24 -6.02
N SER A 123 20.70 -31.69 -6.21
CA SER A 123 20.90 -30.52 -7.06
C SER A 123 20.53 -30.87 -8.52
N PRO A 124 19.63 -30.14 -9.18
CA PRO A 124 19.47 -30.27 -10.62
C PRO A 124 20.69 -29.65 -11.31
N SER A 125 21.66 -30.48 -11.69
CA SER A 125 22.71 -30.08 -12.63
C SER A 125 22.08 -29.68 -13.98
N GLY A 126 22.62 -28.62 -14.59
CA GLY A 126 21.96 -27.89 -15.66
C GLY A 126 21.66 -28.67 -16.94
N GLY A 127 20.61 -28.22 -17.65
CA GLY A 127 20.11 -28.83 -18.88
C GLY A 127 19.69 -27.80 -19.94
N SER A 128 20.65 -27.32 -20.72
CA SER A 128 20.49 -26.53 -21.96
C SER A 128 19.98 -25.07 -21.86
N ASP A 129 20.93 -24.13 -21.80
CA ASP A 129 20.81 -22.85 -22.50
C ASP A 129 20.57 -23.09 -24.00
N ARG A 130 19.31 -23.12 -24.44
CA ARG A 130 18.99 -23.06 -25.87
C ARG A 130 19.14 -21.62 -26.35
N LYS A 131 20.37 -21.28 -26.72
CA LYS A 131 20.73 -20.05 -27.44
C LYS A 131 20.06 -20.05 -28.82
N SER A 132 18.81 -19.58 -28.90
CA SER A 132 18.04 -19.44 -30.15
C SER A 132 18.54 -18.27 -31.00
N GLY A 133 19.76 -18.41 -31.52
CA GLY A 133 20.25 -17.58 -32.61
C GLY A 133 19.45 -17.89 -33.89
N GLY A 134 18.46 -17.05 -34.17
CA GLY A 134 17.54 -17.22 -35.30
C GLY A 134 17.09 -15.87 -35.86
N GLY A 135 18.04 -15.04 -36.29
CA GLY A 135 17.77 -13.74 -36.90
C GLY A 135 17.07 -13.88 -38.26
N GLY A 136 15.74 -13.79 -38.27
CA GLY A 136 14.91 -13.74 -39.49
C GLY A 136 14.38 -12.33 -39.77
N LEU A 137 14.43 -11.91 -41.04
CA LEU A 137 14.04 -10.58 -41.54
C LEU A 137 12.52 -10.28 -41.49
N PHE A 138 11.78 -10.93 -40.58
CA PHE A 138 10.32 -10.81 -40.45
C PHE A 138 9.83 -10.56 -39.01
N GLY A 139 10.73 -10.35 -38.04
CA GLY A 139 10.38 -10.17 -36.62
C GLY A 139 9.85 -8.78 -36.21
N PHE A 140 9.34 -7.95 -37.14
CA PHE A 140 8.98 -6.55 -36.86
C PHE A 140 7.52 -6.32 -36.45
N LEU A 141 6.77 -7.36 -36.10
CA LEU A 141 5.38 -7.26 -35.63
C LEU A 141 5.13 -8.12 -34.40
N GLY A 142 4.87 -7.47 -33.25
CA GLY A 142 4.17 -8.06 -32.11
C GLY A 142 4.99 -9.03 -31.24
N GLY A 143 5.97 -8.50 -30.51
CA GLY A 143 6.72 -9.27 -29.52
C GLY A 143 7.34 -8.36 -28.46
N GLY A 144 6.51 -7.78 -27.59
CA GLY A 144 6.99 -7.09 -26.40
C GLY A 144 7.77 -8.07 -25.53
N GLY A 145 9.09 -7.89 -25.42
CA GLY A 145 9.90 -8.71 -24.54
C GLY A 145 9.42 -8.52 -23.10
N ALA A 146 9.11 -9.63 -22.41
CA ALA A 146 8.60 -9.58 -21.04
C ALA A 146 9.55 -8.75 -20.16
N LYS A 147 9.06 -7.60 -19.71
CA LYS A 147 9.77 -6.70 -18.80
C LYS A 147 10.17 -7.51 -17.56
N THR A 148 11.46 -7.58 -17.27
CA THR A 148 11.90 -8.23 -16.03
C THR A 148 11.35 -7.41 -14.86
N PRO A 149 10.66 -8.02 -13.88
CA PRO A 149 10.10 -7.31 -12.74
C PRO A 149 11.19 -6.56 -11.98
N ASP A 150 10.88 -5.37 -11.47
CA ASP A 150 11.77 -4.68 -10.54
C ASP A 150 11.89 -5.53 -9.26
N PRO A 151 13.11 -5.90 -8.82
CA PRO A 151 13.30 -6.66 -7.58
C PRO A 151 12.79 -5.94 -6.33
N ASN A 152 12.53 -4.64 -6.38
CA ASN A 152 11.99 -3.84 -5.28
C ASN A 152 10.48 -3.57 -5.41
N ALA A 153 9.82 -3.99 -6.50
CA ALA A 153 8.37 -3.81 -6.63
C ALA A 153 7.61 -4.68 -5.60
N PRO A 154 6.46 -4.22 -5.07
CA PRO A 154 5.68 -4.97 -4.08
C PRO A 154 5.26 -6.38 -4.54
N ASP A 155 5.16 -6.58 -5.85
CA ASP A 155 4.71 -7.80 -6.53
C ASP A 155 5.87 -8.61 -7.15
N ASN A 156 7.12 -8.36 -6.72
CA ASN A 156 8.32 -9.01 -7.27
C ASN A 156 8.23 -10.56 -7.28
N ARG A 157 7.60 -11.17 -6.26
CA ARG A 157 7.40 -12.61 -6.11
C ARG A 157 6.34 -13.13 -7.09
N GLN A 158 6.62 -14.29 -7.68
CA GLN A 158 5.65 -15.05 -8.46
C GLN A 158 5.13 -16.25 -7.66
N VAL A 159 3.82 -16.53 -7.76
CA VAL A 159 3.15 -17.69 -7.13
C VAL A 159 2.39 -18.54 -8.15
N GLY A 160 2.08 -19.78 -7.77
CA GLY A 160 1.26 -20.71 -8.56
C GLY A 160 -0.23 -20.65 -8.21
N PRO A 161 -1.11 -21.28 -9.02
CA PRO A 161 -2.53 -21.35 -8.74
C PRO A 161 -2.85 -22.02 -7.39
N GLY A 162 -3.89 -21.52 -6.70
CA GLY A 162 -4.39 -22.10 -5.46
C GLY A 162 -3.60 -21.73 -4.20
N VAL A 163 -2.53 -20.94 -4.30
CA VAL A 163 -1.88 -20.31 -3.15
C VAL A 163 -2.81 -19.23 -2.58
N THR A 164 -2.94 -19.15 -1.26
CA THR A 164 -3.53 -18.00 -0.55
C THR A 164 -2.40 -17.14 0.00
N LEU A 165 -2.47 -15.82 -0.13
CA LEU A 165 -1.44 -14.93 0.42
C LEU A 165 -1.85 -14.46 1.84
N PRO A 166 -0.88 -14.15 2.70
CA PRO A 166 -1.10 -13.29 3.86
C PRO A 166 -1.74 -11.95 3.44
N PHE A 167 -2.51 -11.34 4.34
CA PHE A 167 -3.07 -10.01 4.09
C PHE A 167 -1.96 -8.96 3.95
N GLY A 168 -2.14 -8.01 3.04
CA GLY A 168 -1.11 -7.02 2.67
C GLY A 168 -0.02 -7.53 1.72
N GLU A 169 0.06 -8.85 1.45
CA GLU A 169 0.96 -9.38 0.43
C GLU A 169 0.28 -9.41 -0.95
N ILE A 170 1.05 -9.00 -1.96
CA ILE A 170 0.72 -9.12 -3.38
C ILE A 170 1.78 -9.98 -4.08
N ALA A 171 1.36 -10.73 -5.11
CA ALA A 171 2.29 -11.53 -5.91
C ALA A 171 1.78 -11.69 -7.33
N ARG A 172 2.69 -11.88 -8.29
CA ARG A 172 2.33 -12.16 -9.68
C ARG A 172 1.92 -13.61 -9.86
N ILE A 173 0.85 -13.84 -10.61
CA ILE A 173 0.42 -15.16 -11.05
C ILE A 173 0.28 -15.16 -12.57
N CYS A 174 1.30 -15.72 -13.22
CA CYS A 174 1.36 -15.85 -14.68
C CYS A 174 0.67 -17.15 -15.13
N ALA A 175 0.17 -17.19 -16.36
CA ALA A 175 -0.50 -18.35 -16.98
C ALA A 175 -1.78 -18.85 -16.29
N LEU A 176 -2.41 -18.03 -15.42
CA LEU A 176 -3.77 -18.27 -14.94
C LEU A 176 -4.77 -17.91 -16.08
N PRO A 177 -5.62 -18.84 -16.55
CA PRO A 177 -6.58 -18.54 -17.62
C PRO A 177 -7.70 -17.63 -17.08
N GLU A 178 -8.25 -16.75 -17.92
CA GLU A 178 -9.25 -15.74 -17.51
C GLU A 178 -10.45 -16.35 -16.74
N ARG A 179 -10.95 -17.51 -17.19
CA ARG A 179 -12.01 -18.29 -16.52
C ARG A 179 -11.70 -18.75 -15.07
N ALA A 180 -10.46 -18.61 -14.60
CA ALA A 180 -10.02 -18.97 -13.26
C ALA A 180 -9.77 -17.73 -12.37
N LEU A 181 -9.89 -16.52 -12.90
CA LEU A 181 -9.87 -15.27 -12.13
C LEU A 181 -11.16 -15.10 -11.30
N GLY A 182 -12.26 -15.76 -11.69
CA GLY A 182 -13.58 -15.58 -11.10
C GLY A 182 -14.40 -14.52 -11.84
N THR A 183 -15.14 -13.71 -11.09
CA THR A 183 -16.04 -12.70 -11.63
C THR A 183 -15.35 -11.36 -11.70
N LEU A 184 -15.36 -10.73 -12.87
CA LEU A 184 -15.01 -9.32 -13.03
C LEU A 184 -15.99 -8.46 -12.23
N VAL A 185 -15.49 -7.72 -11.23
CA VAL A 185 -16.32 -6.81 -10.41
C VAL A 185 -16.15 -5.34 -10.81
N GLU A 186 -14.95 -4.94 -11.23
CA GLU A 186 -14.65 -3.53 -11.53
C GLU A 186 -13.58 -3.38 -12.63
N ARG A 187 -13.62 -2.25 -13.35
CA ARG A 187 -12.59 -1.85 -14.33
C ARG A 187 -12.19 -0.40 -14.08
N TYR A 188 -10.89 -0.11 -14.16
CA TYR A 188 -10.37 1.25 -14.01
C TYR A 188 -9.40 1.62 -15.14
N PRO A 189 -9.60 2.76 -15.83
CA PRO A 189 -10.80 3.60 -15.79
C PRO A 189 -12.02 2.84 -16.34
N GLU A 190 -13.25 3.29 -16.01
CA GLU A 190 -14.52 2.67 -16.45
C GLU A 190 -14.59 2.42 -17.97
N ARG A 191 -13.90 3.26 -18.76
CA ARG A 191 -13.90 3.23 -20.23
C ARG A 191 -12.47 3.26 -20.75
N GLY A 192 -12.15 2.30 -21.62
CA GLY A 192 -10.87 2.23 -22.33
C GLY A 192 -10.08 0.97 -21.95
N ARG A 193 -8.76 1.08 -22.06
CA ARG A 193 -7.80 0.09 -21.54
C ARG A 193 -7.36 0.52 -20.14
N GLY A 194 -6.99 -0.44 -19.31
CA GLY A 194 -6.53 -0.19 -17.95
C GLY A 194 -6.65 -1.46 -17.12
N TYR A 195 -6.83 -1.30 -15.82
CA TYR A 195 -6.90 -2.39 -14.87
C TYR A 195 -8.30 -3.02 -14.80
N ALA A 196 -8.34 -4.29 -14.42
CA ALA A 196 -9.58 -5.01 -14.18
C ALA A 196 -9.44 -5.90 -12.95
N LEU A 197 -10.40 -5.77 -12.04
CA LEU A 197 -10.44 -6.40 -10.72
C LEU A 197 -11.46 -7.54 -10.73
N TYR A 198 -11.01 -8.71 -10.26
CA TYR A 198 -11.77 -9.95 -10.25
C TYR A 198 -11.83 -10.52 -8.83
N ASP A 199 -13.03 -10.93 -8.46
CA ASP A 199 -13.37 -11.62 -7.22
C ASP A 199 -13.52 -13.12 -7.50
N SER A 200 -12.77 -13.98 -6.79
CA SER A 200 -12.83 -15.42 -7.00
C SER A 200 -14.04 -16.12 -6.34
N LYS A 201 -14.73 -15.45 -5.41
CA LYS A 201 -15.87 -15.96 -4.62
C LYS A 201 -16.89 -14.84 -4.34
N PRO A 202 -17.51 -14.23 -5.37
CA PRO A 202 -18.38 -13.07 -5.20
C PRO A 202 -19.56 -13.36 -4.27
N GLY A 203 -19.85 -12.41 -3.38
CA GLY A 203 -20.85 -12.55 -2.31
C GLY A 203 -20.34 -13.25 -1.04
N ASN A 204 -19.05 -13.60 -0.97
CA ASN A 204 -18.41 -14.07 0.26
C ASN A 204 -17.74 -12.92 1.01
N ASN A 205 -18.12 -12.72 2.27
CA ASN A 205 -17.57 -11.67 3.14
C ASN A 205 -16.31 -12.09 3.91
N ALA A 206 -15.88 -13.36 3.81
CA ALA A 206 -14.63 -13.84 4.39
C ALA A 206 -13.46 -13.69 3.40
N ALA A 207 -12.25 -13.44 3.91
CA ALA A 207 -11.07 -13.23 3.08
C ALA A 207 -10.79 -14.38 2.10
N HIS A 208 -10.54 -14.06 0.85
CA HIS A 208 -10.27 -15.01 -0.24
C HIS A 208 -9.39 -14.39 -1.33
N ASN A 209 -9.06 -15.12 -2.39
CA ASN A 209 -8.20 -14.63 -3.46
C ASN A 209 -8.91 -13.61 -4.35
N TRP A 210 -8.26 -12.49 -4.57
CA TRP A 210 -8.63 -11.48 -5.56
C TRP A 210 -7.55 -11.44 -6.64
N TYR A 211 -7.95 -11.09 -7.87
CA TYR A 211 -7.02 -10.94 -8.98
C TYR A 211 -7.19 -9.60 -9.67
N LEU A 212 -6.06 -8.97 -9.94
CA LEU A 212 -5.96 -7.70 -10.65
C LEU A 212 -5.19 -7.93 -11.94
N THR A 213 -5.66 -7.37 -13.05
CA THR A 213 -5.08 -7.54 -14.39
C THR A 213 -4.92 -6.18 -15.08
N GLY A 214 -4.23 -6.12 -16.22
CA GLY A 214 -3.94 -4.88 -16.95
C GLY A 214 -2.48 -4.43 -16.88
N PHE A 215 -1.58 -5.29 -16.42
CA PHE A 215 -0.14 -5.02 -16.26
C PHE A 215 0.67 -5.32 -17.52
N ASP A 216 1.82 -4.63 -17.66
CA ASP A 216 2.70 -4.68 -18.83
C ASP A 216 3.35 -6.05 -19.08
N ASP A 217 3.57 -6.85 -18.03
CA ASP A 217 4.12 -8.21 -18.15
C ASP A 217 3.05 -9.28 -18.51
N GLY A 218 1.78 -8.88 -18.62
CA GLY A 218 0.66 -9.77 -18.94
C GLY A 218 0.24 -10.74 -17.83
N CYS A 219 0.86 -10.68 -16.64
CA CYS A 219 0.50 -11.52 -15.51
C CYS A 219 -0.55 -10.85 -14.62
N ALA A 220 -1.46 -11.64 -14.04
CA ALA A 220 -2.34 -11.14 -13.00
C ALA A 220 -1.55 -10.91 -11.71
N ARG A 221 -2.01 -9.99 -10.86
CA ARG A 221 -1.58 -9.85 -9.47
C ARG A 221 -2.63 -10.53 -8.60
N GLN A 222 -2.19 -11.43 -7.74
CA GLN A 222 -3.02 -12.05 -6.72
C GLN A 222 -2.74 -11.37 -5.38
N PHE A 223 -3.81 -11.14 -4.62
CA PHE A 223 -3.76 -10.78 -3.21
C PHE A 223 -4.96 -11.41 -2.48
N THR A 224 -5.02 -11.28 -1.16
CA THR A 224 -6.09 -11.84 -0.32
C THR A 224 -6.87 -10.72 0.36
N ALA A 225 -8.19 -10.72 0.22
CA ALA A 225 -9.07 -9.67 0.74
C ALA A 225 -10.48 -10.20 1.04
N ALA A 226 -11.20 -9.52 1.94
CA ALA A 226 -12.66 -9.66 2.07
C ALA A 226 -13.40 -8.72 1.11
N LEU A 227 -12.81 -7.58 0.76
CA LEU A 227 -13.30 -6.61 -0.21
C LEU A 227 -12.11 -5.87 -0.83
N ALA A 228 -12.15 -5.57 -2.12
CA ALA A 228 -11.24 -4.62 -2.76
C ALA A 228 -11.99 -3.73 -3.74
N MET A 229 -11.54 -2.49 -3.88
CA MET A 229 -12.18 -1.44 -4.70
C MET A 229 -11.14 -0.52 -5.33
N PHE A 230 -11.40 -0.01 -6.53
CA PHE A 230 -10.55 1.04 -7.12
C PHE A 230 -10.80 2.42 -6.48
N GLY A 231 -9.71 3.17 -6.30
CA GLY A 231 -9.72 4.59 -5.91
C GLY A 231 -9.12 5.46 -7.01
N ALA A 232 -9.84 6.51 -7.43
CA ALA A 232 -9.34 7.44 -8.43
C ALA A 232 -8.35 8.46 -7.83
N PRO A 233 -7.29 8.86 -8.56
CA PRO A 233 -6.41 9.96 -8.17
C PRO A 233 -7.16 11.25 -7.81
N GLU A 234 -8.24 11.59 -8.53
CA GLU A 234 -9.12 12.72 -8.21
C GLU A 234 -9.64 12.67 -6.76
N MET A 235 -10.02 11.49 -6.27
CA MET A 235 -10.56 11.31 -4.92
C MET A 235 -9.43 11.37 -3.88
N HIS A 236 -8.30 10.73 -4.19
CA HIS A 236 -7.11 10.81 -3.35
C HIS A 236 -6.65 12.26 -3.15
N GLU A 237 -6.54 13.08 -4.20
CA GLU A 237 -6.15 14.49 -4.07
C GLU A 237 -7.16 15.32 -3.24
N GLN A 238 -8.47 15.04 -3.36
CA GLN A 238 -9.50 15.72 -2.56
C GLN A 238 -9.34 15.42 -1.06
N LEU A 239 -8.99 14.20 -0.69
CA LEU A 239 -8.72 13.80 0.70
C LEU A 239 -7.35 14.31 1.18
N ARG A 240 -6.30 14.15 0.36
CA ARG A 240 -4.89 14.45 0.69
C ARG A 240 -4.53 15.93 0.67
N TYR A 241 -5.31 16.80 0.02
CA TYR A 241 -5.13 18.27 0.04
C TYR A 241 -6.37 19.05 0.55
N GLY A 242 -7.44 18.36 0.94
CA GLY A 242 -8.57 18.94 1.65
C GLY A 242 -8.27 19.24 3.12
N LEU A 243 -9.21 19.85 3.82
CA LEU A 243 -9.18 19.95 5.29
C LEU A 243 -9.71 18.60 5.83
N PRO A 244 -8.95 17.78 6.59
CA PRO A 244 -7.84 18.14 7.49
C PRO A 244 -6.49 17.46 7.13
N SER A 245 -6.09 17.43 5.86
CA SER A 245 -5.01 16.57 5.39
C SER A 245 -3.60 16.80 5.98
N ALA A 246 -3.39 17.88 6.72
CA ALA A 246 -2.14 18.18 7.39
C ALA A 246 -1.87 17.31 8.64
N SER A 247 -2.88 16.66 9.23
CA SER A 247 -2.73 15.82 10.43
C SER A 247 -2.49 14.34 10.13
N VAL A 248 -2.70 13.89 8.90
CA VAL A 248 -2.45 12.51 8.48
C VAL A 248 -1.01 12.39 8.00
N PRO A 249 -0.17 11.48 8.57
CA PRO A 249 1.17 11.21 8.04
C PRO A 249 1.15 10.84 6.55
N TYR A 250 2.29 10.95 5.87
CA TYR A 250 2.42 10.41 4.52
C TYR A 250 2.72 8.91 4.61
N SER A 251 1.91 8.09 3.95
CA SER A 251 2.20 6.67 3.80
C SER A 251 3.27 6.42 2.71
N PRO A 252 3.83 5.19 2.59
CA PRO A 252 4.66 4.80 1.45
C PRO A 252 3.96 5.01 0.10
N THR A 253 2.66 4.70 0.03
CA THR A 253 1.83 4.87 -1.17
C THR A 253 1.54 6.35 -1.45
N ASP A 254 1.26 7.18 -0.44
CA ASP A 254 1.21 8.64 -0.62
C ASP A 254 2.52 9.17 -1.21
N THR A 255 3.65 8.72 -0.66
CA THR A 255 4.99 9.15 -1.07
C THR A 255 5.32 8.73 -2.51
N ALA A 256 4.88 7.54 -2.92
CA ALA A 256 4.99 7.08 -4.30
C ALA A 256 4.05 7.85 -5.23
N TYR A 257 2.82 8.15 -4.79
CA TYR A 257 1.84 8.94 -5.55
C TYR A 257 2.37 10.35 -5.83
N GLU A 258 2.95 11.02 -4.83
CA GLU A 258 3.60 12.32 -4.99
C GLU A 258 4.69 12.29 -6.08
N GLN A 259 5.48 11.21 -6.15
CA GLN A 259 6.48 11.04 -7.20
C GLN A 259 5.85 10.85 -8.58
N VAL A 260 4.85 9.97 -8.71
CA VAL A 260 4.10 9.74 -9.97
C VAL A 260 3.48 11.05 -10.46
N LYS A 261 2.71 11.72 -9.60
CA LYS A 261 2.08 13.01 -9.85
C LYS A 261 3.10 14.09 -10.23
N SER A 262 4.27 14.13 -9.59
CA SER A 262 5.31 15.10 -9.96
C SER A 262 5.80 14.90 -11.40
N ARG A 263 5.92 13.65 -11.89
CA ARG A 263 6.33 13.32 -13.26
C ARG A 263 5.25 13.65 -14.29
N VAL A 264 4.01 13.23 -14.06
CA VAL A 264 2.88 13.43 -15.00
C VAL A 264 2.41 14.88 -14.98
N CYS A 265 2.17 15.42 -13.79
CA CYS A 265 1.55 16.72 -13.60
C CYS A 265 2.57 17.87 -13.63
N GLY A 266 3.79 17.65 -13.12
CA GLY A 266 4.73 18.74 -12.80
C GLY A 266 4.36 19.49 -11.52
N ALA A 267 3.45 18.94 -10.71
CA ALA A 267 3.08 19.48 -9.41
C ALA A 267 4.17 19.20 -8.37
N ARG A 268 4.31 20.10 -7.38
CA ARG A 268 5.20 19.87 -6.23
C ARG A 268 4.53 18.96 -5.21
N THR A 269 5.33 18.40 -4.30
CA THR A 269 4.83 17.65 -3.16
C THR A 269 3.79 18.46 -2.37
N GLY A 270 2.64 17.85 -2.04
CA GLY A 270 1.57 18.53 -1.31
C GLY A 270 0.74 19.53 -2.14
N GLN A 271 0.88 19.57 -3.47
CA GLN A 271 0.06 20.40 -4.37
C GLN A 271 -0.75 19.52 -5.34
N PRO A 272 -2.03 19.82 -5.62
CA PRO A 272 -2.84 19.03 -6.54
C PRO A 272 -2.30 19.08 -7.99
N CYS A 273 -2.53 18.01 -8.73
CA CYS A 273 -2.24 17.87 -10.16
C CYS A 273 -3.03 18.89 -11.01
N GLY A 274 -4.21 19.31 -10.53
CA GLY A 274 -5.06 20.31 -11.16
C GLY A 274 -5.52 19.88 -12.55
N ARG A 275 -5.34 20.74 -13.57
CA ARG A 275 -5.85 20.50 -14.94
C ARG A 275 -5.33 19.24 -15.65
N LYS A 276 -4.32 18.58 -15.10
CA LYS A 276 -3.74 17.35 -15.64
C LYS A 276 -4.25 16.08 -14.95
N ILE A 277 -5.17 16.18 -13.97
CA ILE A 277 -5.63 15.02 -13.20
C ILE A 277 -6.22 13.92 -14.10
N GLY A 278 -7.09 14.28 -15.06
CA GLY A 278 -7.60 13.35 -16.07
C GLY A 278 -6.58 12.88 -17.14
N ALA A 279 -5.30 13.25 -17.03
CA ALA A 279 -4.21 12.58 -17.72
C ALA A 279 -3.56 11.51 -16.83
N LEU A 280 -3.35 11.82 -15.54
CA LEU A 280 -2.88 10.88 -14.51
C LEU A 280 -3.84 9.70 -14.33
N SER A 281 -5.14 9.97 -14.23
CA SER A 281 -6.19 8.97 -14.00
C SER A 281 -6.50 8.05 -15.19
N LYS A 282 -5.67 8.04 -16.25
CA LYS A 282 -5.78 7.10 -17.37
C LYS A 282 -5.01 5.80 -17.12
N ASP A 283 -3.96 5.88 -16.34
CA ASP A 283 -2.99 4.82 -16.07
C ASP A 283 -2.72 4.65 -14.57
N THR A 284 -3.10 5.65 -13.75
CA THR A 284 -2.87 5.66 -12.30
C THR A 284 -4.15 5.36 -11.54
N ALA A 285 -4.09 4.41 -10.61
CA ALA A 285 -5.20 4.04 -9.74
C ALA A 285 -4.70 3.62 -8.36
N PHE A 286 -5.52 3.82 -7.34
CA PHE A 286 -5.38 3.15 -6.05
C PHE A 286 -6.23 1.88 -6.05
N VAL A 287 -5.85 0.88 -5.28
CA VAL A 287 -6.74 -0.23 -4.89
C VAL A 287 -6.70 -0.33 -3.38
N SER A 288 -7.82 -0.06 -2.73
CA SER A 288 -7.96 -0.25 -1.28
C SER A 288 -8.47 -1.66 -1.02
N VAL A 289 -7.76 -2.39 -0.17
CA VAL A 289 -7.90 -3.82 0.06
C VAL A 289 -8.20 -4.05 1.54
N TYR A 290 -9.37 -4.58 1.89
CA TYR A 290 -9.83 -4.72 3.27
C TYR A 290 -9.69 -6.16 3.77
N GLU A 291 -9.16 -6.34 4.98
CA GLU A 291 -8.99 -7.67 5.59
C GLU A 291 -10.33 -8.34 5.88
N ARG A 292 -11.32 -7.55 6.33
CA ARG A 292 -12.60 -8.02 6.86
C ARG A 292 -13.74 -7.11 6.41
N PHE A 293 -14.93 -7.69 6.24
CA PHE A 293 -16.14 -6.94 5.91
C PHE A 293 -16.71 -6.23 7.16
N GLY A 294 -17.06 -4.95 7.04
CA GLY A 294 -17.79 -4.20 8.07
C GLY A 294 -16.97 -3.69 9.27
N GLY A 295 -15.63 -3.74 9.22
CA GLY A 295 -14.74 -3.15 10.23
C GLY A 295 -13.78 -2.12 9.62
N SER A 296 -13.29 -1.18 10.44
CA SER A 296 -12.33 -0.15 10.03
C SER A 296 -10.88 -0.46 10.44
N SER A 297 -10.59 -1.65 10.96
CA SER A 297 -9.25 -2.06 11.39
C SER A 297 -8.53 -2.81 10.28
N GLY A 298 -7.44 -2.25 9.76
CA GLY A 298 -6.58 -2.92 8.78
C GLY A 298 -7.09 -2.81 7.36
N TRP A 299 -6.51 -1.90 6.58
CA TRP A 299 -6.59 -1.95 5.11
C TRP A 299 -5.20 -1.86 4.48
N ASN A 300 -5.05 -2.42 3.29
CA ASN A 300 -3.85 -2.30 2.48
C ASN A 300 -4.17 -1.46 1.25
N ASP A 301 -3.40 -0.40 1.00
CA ASP A 301 -3.51 0.38 -0.22
C ASP A 301 -2.43 -0.05 -1.22
N LEU A 302 -2.81 -0.17 -2.48
CA LEU A 302 -1.91 -0.46 -3.60
C LEU A 302 -1.93 0.73 -4.56
N LEU A 303 -0.76 1.24 -4.96
CA LEU A 303 -0.65 2.23 -6.03
C LEU A 303 -0.28 1.55 -7.36
N LEU A 304 -1.13 1.72 -8.35
CA LEU A 304 -0.91 1.30 -9.73
C LEU A 304 -0.58 2.52 -10.59
N HIS A 305 0.36 2.38 -11.53
CA HIS A 305 0.66 3.38 -12.56
C HIS A 305 1.37 2.71 -13.74
N ASP A 306 1.06 3.11 -14.97
CA ASP A 306 1.73 2.66 -16.21
C ASP A 306 1.94 1.13 -16.30
N GLY A 307 0.95 0.34 -15.86
CA GLY A 307 0.99 -1.12 -15.97
C GLY A 307 1.92 -1.81 -14.96
N ASP A 308 2.34 -1.13 -13.89
CA ASP A 308 3.13 -1.65 -12.76
C ASP A 308 2.38 -1.45 -11.41
N VAL A 309 2.75 -2.24 -10.39
CA VAL A 309 2.47 -1.91 -8.97
C VAL A 309 3.63 -1.07 -8.44
N VAL A 310 3.39 0.20 -8.12
CA VAL A 310 4.43 1.16 -7.70
C VAL A 310 4.70 1.09 -6.20
N ALA A 311 3.65 0.91 -5.40
CA ALA A 311 3.73 0.88 -3.94
C ALA A 311 2.61 0.02 -3.34
N SER A 312 2.85 -0.44 -2.12
CA SER A 312 1.90 -1.12 -1.24
C SER A 312 2.20 -0.73 0.20
N ASP A 313 1.17 -0.48 1.00
CA ASP A 313 1.29 -0.15 2.43
C ASP A 313 0.09 -0.65 3.24
N LEU A 314 0.34 -1.01 4.50
CA LEU A 314 -0.67 -1.48 5.45
C LEU A 314 -0.98 -0.36 6.43
N ASN A 315 -2.28 -0.06 6.61
CA ASN A 315 -2.85 1.02 7.41
C ASN A 315 -3.78 0.49 8.51
#